data_AF-A0A067WDT1-F1
#
_entry.id   AF-A0A067WDT1-F1
#
_cell.length_a   1.000
_cell.length_b   1.000
_cell.length_c   1.000
_cell.angle_alpha   90.00
_cell.angle_beta   90.00
_cell.angle_gamma   90.00
#
_symmetry.space_group_name_H-M   'P 1'
#
loop_
_entity.id
_entity.type
_entity.pdbx_description
1 polymer ?
#
loop_
_entity_poly.entity_id
_entity_poly.type
_entity_poly.pdbx_seq_one_letter_code
_entity_poly.pdbx_strand_id
1 'polypeptide(L)' 'MVVKDLKIKGDASVFKNGTKVKNIRLLDEDHNIDCKISGIGQIGLKSECVKKV' A
#
# COMPACT_ATOMS: atom_id res chain seq x y z
N MET A 1 -7.12 2.07 -2.94
CA MET A 1 -6.36 3.10 -3.68
C MET A 1 -5.49 3.86 -2.70
N VAL A 2 -4.23 4.10 -3.05
CA VAL A 2 -3.30 4.89 -2.19
C VAL A 2 -3.69 6.36 -2.24
N VAL A 3 -3.75 7.04 -1.09
CA VAL A 3 -4.17 8.45 -1.00
C VAL A 3 -3.03 9.45 -0.85
N LYS A 4 -1.80 8.98 -0.65
CA LYS A 4 -0.59 9.80 -0.50
C LYS A 4 0.54 9.25 -1.35
N ASP A 5 1.47 10.10 -1.74
CA ASP A 5 2.70 9.65 -2.37
C ASP A 5 3.60 8.96 -1.34
N LEU A 6 3.98 7.72 -1.61
CA LEU A 6 4.78 6.90 -0.69
C LEU A 6 6.04 6.44 -1.40
N LYS A 7 7.19 6.79 -0.84
CA LYS A 7 8.48 6.27 -1.27
C LYS A 7 8.77 4.99 -0.50
N ILE A 8 8.99 3.88 -1.20
CA ILE A 8 9.45 2.65 -0.56
C ILE A 8 10.91 2.81 -0.17
N LYS A 9 11.24 2.37 1.04
CA LYS A 9 12.64 2.22 1.45
C LYS A 9 13.17 0.92 0.87
N GLY A 10 14.11 0.99 -0.07
CA GLY A 10 14.71 -0.17 -0.74
C GLY A 10 14.36 -0.30 -2.23
N ASP A 11 13.43 0.52 -2.72
CA ASP A 11 13.06 0.58 -4.14
C ASP A 11 13.10 2.04 -4.61
N ALA A 12 13.61 2.31 -5.81
CA ALA A 12 13.60 3.68 -6.36
C ALA A 12 12.19 4.16 -6.74
N SER A 13 11.23 3.23 -6.71
CA SER A 13 9.84 3.43 -7.07
C SER A 13 9.07 4.22 -6.00
N VAL A 14 8.50 5.34 -6.40
CA VAL A 14 7.57 6.13 -5.58
C VAL A 14 6.15 5.77 -6.02
N PHE A 15 5.31 5.29 -5.09
CA PHE A 15 3.88 5.19 -5.36
C PHE A 15 3.28 6.56 -5.37
N LYS A 16 2.69 6.92 -6.50
CA LYS A 16 1.91 8.13 -6.54
C LYS A 16 0.55 7.95 -5.89
N ASN A 17 -0.01 9.04 -5.38
CA ASN A 17 -1.42 9.07 -5.04
C ASN A 17 -2.27 8.55 -6.23
N GLY A 18 -3.30 7.76 -5.95
CA GLY A 18 -4.09 7.11 -6.99
C GLY A 18 -3.60 5.72 -7.43
N THR A 19 -2.47 5.22 -6.92
CA THR A 19 -2.01 3.85 -7.23
C THR A 19 -3.07 2.81 -6.81
N LYS A 20 -3.43 1.93 -7.74
CA LYS A 20 -4.38 0.83 -7.49
C LYS A 20 -3.65 -0.35 -6.85
N VAL A 21 -3.95 -0.57 -5.57
CA VAL A 21 -3.57 -1.76 -4.80
C VAL A 21 -4.62 -2.86 -5.01
N LYS A 22 -4.20 -4.12 -5.07
CA LYS A 22 -5.07 -5.29 -5.16
C LYS A 22 -4.74 -6.27 -4.01
N ASN A 23 -5.62 -7.24 -3.74
CA ASN A 23 -5.41 -8.25 -2.71
C ASN A 23 -5.15 -7.64 -1.31
N ILE A 24 -6.05 -6.76 -0.88
CA ILE A 24 -5.99 -6.09 0.43
C ILE A 24 -6.42 -7.09 1.51
N ARG A 25 -5.55 -7.33 2.48
CA ARG A 25 -5.82 -8.11 3.69
C ARG A 25 -5.69 -7.18 4.89
N LEU A 26 -6.76 -7.12 5.67
CA LEU A 26 -6.77 -6.44 6.95
C LEU A 26 -6.22 -7.45 7.97
N LEU A 27 -5.19 -7.07 8.71
CA LEU A 27 -4.71 -7.84 9.85
C LEU A 27 -5.18 -7.12 11.12
N ASP A 28 -5.68 -7.88 12.09
CA ASP A 28 -6.11 -7.39 13.41
C ASP A 28 -4.92 -7.05 14.34
N GLU A 29 -3.74 -6.76 13.77
CA GLU A 29 -2.50 -6.43 14.49
C GLU A 29 -1.91 -5.08 14.01
N ASP A 30 -0.93 -4.54 14.75
CA ASP A 30 -0.37 -3.18 14.64
C ASP A 30 -0.02 -2.72 13.19
N HIS A 31 0.27 -3.67 12.30
CA HIS A 31 0.39 -3.47 10.86
C HIS A 31 -0.95 -3.70 10.14
N ASN A 32 -1.73 -2.62 10.04
CA ASN A 32 -3.16 -2.66 9.74
C ASN A 32 -3.56 -3.15 8.33
N ILE A 33 -2.75 -2.95 7.29
CA ILE A 33 -3.13 -3.32 5.91
C ILE A 33 -1.97 -3.97 5.16
N ASP A 34 -2.13 -5.22 4.79
CA ASP A 34 -1.28 -5.88 3.81
C ASP A 34 -1.94 -5.80 2.43
N CYS A 35 -1.20 -5.38 1.41
CA CYS A 35 -1.74 -5.28 0.05
C CYS A 35 -0.70 -5.62 -1.00
N LYS A 36 -1.14 -6.02 -2.20
CA LYS A 36 -0.24 -6.33 -3.31
C LYS A 36 -0.31 -5.25 -4.38
N ILE A 37 0.85 -4.77 -4.80
CA ILE A 37 0.98 -3.81 -5.90
C ILE A 37 1.63 -4.50 -7.09
N SER A 38 1.02 -4.32 -8.25
CA SER A 38 1.52 -4.87 -9.51
C SER A 38 2.85 -4.20 -9.86
N GLY A 39 3.91 -4.99 -10.01
CA GLY A 39 5.25 -4.51 -10.35
C GLY A 39 6.22 -4.39 -9.16
N ILE A 40 5.73 -4.42 -7.91
CA ILE A 40 6.59 -4.36 -6.71
C ILE A 40 6.43 -5.59 -5.83
N GLY A 41 5.21 -6.12 -5.69
CA GLY A 41 4.92 -7.27 -4.85
C GLY A 41 4.04 -6.93 -3.66
N GLN A 42 4.20 -7.67 -2.57
CA GLN A 42 3.41 -7.52 -1.35
C GLN A 42 4.00 -6.40 -0.49
N ILE A 43 3.16 -5.49 -0.02
CA ILE A 43 3.55 -4.34 0.78
C ILE A 43 2.59 -4.14 1.95
N GLY A 44 3.16 -4.01 3.14
CA GLY A 44 2.45 -3.58 4.34
C GLY A 44 2.34 -2.06 4.36
N LEU A 45 1.12 -1.56 4.42
CA LEU A 45 0.81 -0.14 4.57
C LEU A 45 -0.08 0.07 5.80
N LYS A 46 -0.02 1.27 6.37
CA LYS A 46 -1.00 1.69 7.38
C LYS A 46 -2.33 2.05 6.71
N SER A 47 -3.42 1.79 7.41
CA SER A 47 -4.78 2.10 6.98
C SER A 47 -5.00 3.58 6.63
N GLU A 48 -4.26 4.48 7.27
CA GLU A 48 -4.29 5.92 6.99
C GLU A 48 -3.84 6.31 5.57
N CYS A 49 -3.06 5.44 4.90
CA CYS A 49 -2.51 5.71 3.58
C CYS A 49 -3.28 5.02 2.44
N VAL A 50 -4.28 4.19 2.77
CA VAL A 50 -5.03 3.39 1.79
C VAL A 50 -6.52 3.59 1.99
N LYS A 51 -7.22 4.03 0.93
CA LYS A 51 -8.67 4.16 0.93
C LYS A 51 -9.31 2.99 0.20
N LYS A 52 -10.32 2.36 0.79
CA LYS A 52 -11.17 1.37 0.11
C LYS A 52 -12.04 2.10 -0.91
N VAL A 53 -12.01 1.63 -2.16
CA VAL A 53 -12.85 2.08 -3.28
C VAL A 53 -13.39 0.85 -3.97
#